data_AF-A0A926W2Y1-F1
#
_entry.id   AF-A0A926W2Y1-F1
#
_cell.length_a   1.000
_cell.length_b   1.000
_cell.length_c   1.000
_cell.angle_alpha   90.00
_cell.angle_beta   90.00
_cell.angle_gamma   90.00
#
_symmetry.space_group_name_H-M   'P 1'
#
loop_
_entity.id
_entity.type
_entity.pdbx_description
1 polymer ?
#
loop_
_entity_poly.entity_id
_entity_poly.type
_entity_poly.pdbx_seq_one_letter_code
_entity_poly.pdbx_strand_id
1 'polypeptide(L)'
;MKYQKQAMLGLLGMGLIASPWLSQLPAQFKTYNSGITIRESEELERIKAEQRAETADKINSLGVMPSFSKLRIRNYLDSKKRNPRPDTTGYLEDETVFVYDSTGLCIGRIEQRQWRWKYRFKNACKNSPLYQDSRN
;
A
#
# COMPACT_ATOMS: atom_id res chain seq x y z
N MET A 1 52.81 21.47 -46.03
CA MET A 1 51.39 21.14 -45.82
C MET A 1 50.54 22.35 -46.24
N LYS A 2 49.99 22.39 -47.47
CA LYS A 2 49.33 23.59 -48.03
C LYS A 2 47.79 23.60 -47.97
N TYR A 3 47.14 22.47 -47.64
CA TYR A 3 45.67 22.34 -47.71
C TYR A 3 44.97 22.10 -46.37
N GLN A 4 45.70 21.99 -45.25
CA GLN A 4 45.12 21.71 -43.93
C GLN A 4 44.15 22.79 -43.47
N LYS A 5 44.45 24.08 -43.71
CA LYS A 5 43.58 25.18 -43.29
C LYS A 5 42.26 25.22 -44.06
N GLN A 6 42.27 24.85 -45.34
CA GLN A 6 41.06 24.78 -46.17
C GLN A 6 40.22 23.54 -45.84
N ALA A 7 40.85 22.39 -45.59
CA ALA A 7 40.15 21.18 -45.15
C ALA A 7 39.47 21.38 -43.78
N MET A 8 40.11 22.10 -42.86
CA MET A 8 39.55 22.41 -41.55
C MET A 8 38.32 23.33 -41.65
N LEU A 9 38.36 24.35 -42.53
CA LEU A 9 37.20 25.22 -42.79
C LEU A 9 36.04 24.46 -43.45
N GLY A 10 36.32 23.52 -44.36
CA GLY A 10 35.30 22.66 -44.96
C GLY A 10 34.60 21.75 -43.95
N LEU A 11 35.35 21.14 -43.03
CA LEU A 11 34.80 20.32 -41.94
C LEU A 11 33.96 21.15 -40.97
N LEU A 12 34.40 22.36 -40.63
CA LEU A 12 33.65 23.27 -39.74
C LEU A 12 32.36 23.74 -40.41
N GLY A 13 32.39 24.01 -41.71
CA GLY A 13 31.21 24.33 -42.51
C GLY A 13 30.20 23.17 -42.56
N MET A 14 30.65 21.93 -42.79
CA MET A 14 29.77 20.76 -42.75
C MET A 14 29.19 20.51 -41.35
N GLY A 15 29.98 20.74 -40.30
CA GLY A 15 29.50 20.65 -38.91
C GLY A 15 28.37 21.63 -38.61
N LEU A 16 28.47 22.87 -39.10
CA LEU A 16 27.43 23.88 -38.90
C LEU A 16 26.14 23.56 -39.67
N ILE A 17 26.24 22.99 -40.88
CA ILE A 17 25.09 22.57 -41.68
C ILE A 17 24.39 21.34 -41.09
N ALA A 18 25.14 20.39 -40.51
CA ALA A 18 24.58 19.21 -39.87
C ALA A 18 24.07 19.46 -38.43
N SER A 19 24.53 20.53 -37.78
CA SER A 19 24.18 20.85 -36.39
C SER A 19 22.68 20.99 -36.07
N PRO A 20 21.82 21.56 -36.95
CA PRO A 20 20.40 21.72 -36.64
C PRO A 20 19.64 20.40 -36.68
N TRP A 21 20.16 19.40 -37.39
CA TRP A 21 19.54 18.08 -37.50
C TRP A 21 19.82 17.20 -36.28
N LEU A 22 21.02 17.33 -35.70
CA LEU A 22 21.43 16.60 -34.49
C LEU A 22 20.74 17.12 -33.22
N SER A 23 20.38 18.41 -33.16
CA SER A 23 19.71 18.99 -31.98
C SER A 23 18.24 18.58 -31.84
N GLN A 24 17.58 18.16 -32.92
CA GLN A 24 16.17 17.73 -32.92
C GLN A 24 15.97 16.28 -32.47
N LEU A 25 16.99 15.43 -32.61
CA LEU A 25 16.96 14.02 -32.20
C LEU A 25 16.67 13.81 -30.69
N PRO A 26 17.39 14.46 -29.74
CA PRO A 26 17.17 14.21 -28.31
C PRO A 26 15.79 14.67 -27.81
N ALA A 27 15.15 15.63 -28.47
CA ALA A 27 13.80 16.07 -28.11
C ALA A 27 12.75 15.00 -28.42
N GLN A 28 12.89 14.28 -29.54
CA GLN A 28 11.94 13.24 -29.94
C GLN A 28 12.01 11.99 -29.04
N PHE A 29 13.21 11.62 -28.57
CA PHE A 29 13.38 10.51 -27.61
C PHE A 29 12.76 10.81 -26.24
N LYS A 30 12.85 12.05 -25.75
CA LYS A 30 12.23 12.43 -24.47
C LYS A 30 10.71 12.32 -24.52
N THR A 31 10.08 12.80 -25.58
CA THR A 31 8.61 12.76 -25.76
C THR A 31 8.10 11.33 -25.94
N TYR A 32 8.85 10.48 -26.64
CA TYR A 32 8.49 9.07 -26.83
C TYR A 32 8.57 8.27 -25.53
N ASN A 33 9.66 8.42 -24.76
CA ASN A 33 9.81 7.75 -23.47
C ASN A 33 8.77 8.22 -22.44
N SER A 34 8.44 9.52 -22.41
CA SER A 34 7.38 10.02 -21.53
C SER A 34 6.00 9.47 -21.92
N GLY A 35 5.73 9.30 -23.23
CA GLY A 35 4.49 8.71 -23.72
C GLY A 35 4.32 7.23 -23.36
N ILE A 36 5.40 6.45 -23.36
CA ILE A 36 5.38 5.04 -22.92
C ILE A 36 5.11 4.96 -21.41
N THR A 37 5.80 5.76 -20.60
CA THR A 37 5.62 5.73 -19.14
C THR A 37 4.21 6.13 -18.71
N ILE A 38 3.55 7.05 -19.42
CA ILE A 38 2.18 7.47 -19.11
C ILE A 38 1.20 6.32 -19.41
N ARG A 39 1.35 5.64 -20.56
CA ARG A 39 0.48 4.51 -20.93
C ARG A 39 0.61 3.34 -19.98
N GLU A 40 1.83 2.98 -19.57
CA GLU A 40 2.06 1.93 -18.57
C GLU A 40 1.46 2.29 -17.21
N SER A 41 1.56 3.56 -16.79
CA SER A 41 0.94 3.99 -15.52
C SER A 41 -0.59 3.92 -15.55
N GLU A 42 -1.21 4.25 -16.69
CA GLU A 42 -2.67 4.24 -16.84
C GLU A 42 -3.22 2.80 -16.87
N GLU A 43 -2.53 1.88 -17.54
CA GLU A 43 -2.88 0.45 -17.55
C GLU A 43 -2.77 -0.17 -16.15
N LEU A 44 -1.74 0.18 -15.37
CA LEU A 44 -1.61 -0.26 -13.98
C LEU A 44 -2.71 0.30 -13.07
N GLU A 45 -3.16 1.55 -13.30
CA GLU A 45 -4.27 2.13 -12.54
C GLU A 45 -5.60 1.45 -12.88
N ARG A 46 -5.84 1.12 -14.16
CA ARG A 46 -7.03 0.35 -14.58
C ARG A 46 -7.03 -1.04 -13.95
N ILE A 47 -5.92 -1.77 -13.98
CA ILE A 47 -5.82 -3.10 -13.36
C ILE A 47 -6.06 -3.02 -11.85
N LYS A 48 -5.53 -2.00 -11.15
CA LYS A 48 -5.81 -1.80 -9.72
C LYS A 48 -7.27 -1.46 -9.45
N ALA A 49 -7.91 -0.70 -10.33
CA ALA A 49 -9.33 -0.38 -10.20
C ALA A 49 -10.21 -1.62 -10.42
N GLU A 50 -9.89 -2.44 -11.43
CA GLU A 50 -10.55 -3.72 -11.71
C GLU A 50 -10.39 -4.69 -10.54
N GLN A 51 -9.18 -4.85 -10.00
CA GLN A 51 -8.95 -5.70 -8.82
C GLN A 51 -9.72 -5.22 -7.59
N ARG A 52 -9.85 -3.88 -7.39
CA ARG A 52 -10.66 -3.32 -6.31
C ARG A 52 -12.15 -3.58 -6.52
N ALA A 53 -12.64 -3.46 -7.75
CA ALA A 53 -14.03 -3.75 -8.11
C ALA A 53 -14.34 -5.24 -7.92
N GLU A 54 -13.50 -6.14 -8.45
CA GLU A 54 -13.65 -7.58 -8.25
C GLU A 54 -13.59 -7.97 -6.77
N THR A 55 -12.70 -7.35 -6.00
CA THR A 55 -12.61 -7.58 -4.55
C THR A 55 -13.88 -7.09 -3.84
N ALA A 56 -14.40 -5.92 -4.22
CA ALA A 56 -15.64 -5.38 -3.67
C ALA A 56 -16.85 -6.25 -4.01
N ASP A 57 -16.96 -6.75 -5.25
CA ASP A 57 -18.03 -7.65 -5.68
C ASP A 57 -17.93 -9.02 -5.01
N LYS A 58 -16.72 -9.54 -4.78
CA LYS A 58 -16.53 -10.75 -3.97
C LYS A 58 -16.95 -10.53 -2.52
N ILE A 59 -16.63 -9.39 -1.93
CA ILE A 59 -17.06 -9.04 -0.56
C ILE A 59 -18.59 -8.94 -0.49
N ASN A 60 -19.22 -8.29 -1.48
CA ASN A 60 -20.66 -8.12 -1.53
C ASN A 60 -21.40 -9.45 -1.77
N SER A 61 -20.93 -10.27 -2.71
CA SER A 61 -21.50 -11.59 -3.01
C SER A 61 -21.33 -12.62 -1.89
N LEU A 62 -20.30 -12.47 -1.06
CA LEU A 62 -20.14 -13.27 0.16
C LEU A 62 -21.08 -12.82 1.28
N GLY A 63 -21.78 -11.68 1.17
CA GLY A 63 -22.70 -11.14 2.19
C GLY A 63 -22.01 -10.77 3.51
N VAL A 64 -20.69 -10.93 3.58
CA VAL A 64 -19.86 -10.67 4.75
C VAL A 64 -19.12 -9.38 4.45
N MET A 65 -19.64 -8.24 4.92
CA MET A 65 -18.76 -7.10 5.17
C MET A 65 -17.74 -7.58 6.22
N PRO A 66 -16.44 -7.66 5.92
CA PRO A 66 -15.47 -7.89 6.98
C PRO A 66 -15.40 -6.60 7.79
N SER A 67 -16.33 -6.41 8.72
CA SER A 67 -16.24 -5.40 9.76
C SER A 67 -15.15 -5.85 10.72
N PHE A 68 -13.89 -5.67 10.32
CA PHE A 68 -12.79 -5.68 11.27
C PHE A 68 -12.91 -4.43 12.13
N SER A 69 -13.93 -4.40 12.99
CA SER A 69 -14.15 -3.35 13.96
C SER A 69 -12.98 -3.40 14.94
N LYS A 70 -12.21 -2.32 15.01
CA LYS A 70 -11.10 -2.16 15.94
C LYS A 70 -11.62 -1.49 17.21
N LEU A 71 -11.64 -2.20 18.34
CA LEU A 71 -11.95 -1.61 19.64
C LEU A 71 -10.64 -1.23 20.35
N ARG A 72 -10.51 0.02 20.80
CA ARG A 72 -9.37 0.46 21.62
C ARG A 72 -9.83 0.89 23.01
N ILE A 73 -9.28 0.25 24.04
CA ILE A 73 -9.57 0.60 25.43
C ILE A 73 -8.71 1.78 25.84
N ARG A 74 -9.35 2.89 26.20
CA ARG A 74 -8.67 4.09 26.71
C ARG A 74 -8.19 3.84 28.14
N ASN A 75 -7.05 4.40 28.52
CA ASN A 75 -6.49 4.32 29.88
C ASN A 75 -6.28 2.90 30.42
N TYR A 76 -6.05 1.95 29.52
CA TYR A 76 -5.70 0.58 29.89
C TYR A 76 -4.40 0.23 29.17
N LEU A 77 -3.39 -0.14 29.96
CA LEU A 77 -2.16 -0.75 29.48
C LEU A 77 -2.29 -2.26 29.67
N ASP A 78 -1.86 -3.02 28.67
CA ASP A 78 -1.95 -4.47 28.73
C ASP A 78 -1.23 -5.06 29.96
N SER A 79 -1.95 -5.85 30.75
CA SER A 79 -1.41 -6.50 31.94
C SER A 79 -2.14 -7.79 32.27
N LYS A 80 -1.40 -8.83 32.69
CA LYS A 80 -1.99 -10.09 33.20
C LYS A 80 -2.76 -9.90 34.51
N LYS A 81 -2.53 -8.81 35.25
CA LYS A 81 -3.13 -8.58 36.57
C LYS A 81 -4.56 -8.06 36.50
N ARG A 82 -4.93 -7.33 35.44
CA ARG A 82 -6.22 -6.65 35.33
C ARG A 82 -6.89 -7.01 34.02
N ASN A 83 -8.06 -7.66 34.08
CA ASN A 83 -8.88 -7.89 32.91
C ASN A 83 -9.79 -6.67 32.66
N PRO A 84 -9.75 -6.03 31.48
CA PRO A 84 -10.52 -4.81 31.23
C PRO A 84 -12.01 -5.04 30.98
N ARG A 85 -12.43 -6.28 30.70
CA ARG A 85 -13.85 -6.69 30.53
C ARG A 85 -14.70 -5.66 29.74
N PRO A 86 -14.37 -5.41 28.46
CA PRO A 86 -15.17 -4.51 27.64
C PRO A 86 -16.61 -5.02 27.53
N ASP A 87 -17.56 -4.09 27.36
CA ASP A 87 -18.94 -4.44 27.05
C ASP A 87 -18.99 -5.15 25.68
N THR A 88 -19.76 -6.24 25.62
CA THR A 88 -19.89 -7.11 24.44
C THR A 88 -21.28 -7.04 23.81
N THR A 89 -22.22 -6.32 24.45
CA THR A 89 -23.64 -6.29 24.07
C THR A 89 -23.88 -5.65 22.70
N GLY A 90 -23.00 -4.74 22.28
CA GLY A 90 -23.10 -4.03 21.00
C GLY A 90 -22.60 -4.80 19.78
N TYR A 91 -22.10 -6.03 19.94
CA TYR A 91 -21.51 -6.80 18.83
C TYR A 91 -22.43 -7.92 18.35
N LEU A 92 -22.32 -8.24 17.06
CA LEU A 92 -23.04 -9.35 16.45
C LEU A 92 -22.38 -10.70 16.81
N GLU A 93 -23.09 -11.81 16.57
CA GLU A 93 -22.58 -13.14 16.90
C GLU A 93 -21.55 -13.65 15.88
N ASP A 94 -21.71 -13.26 14.63
CA ASP A 94 -20.83 -13.55 13.50
C ASP A 94 -19.66 -12.56 13.36
N GLU A 95 -19.66 -11.48 14.14
CA GLU A 95 -18.59 -10.48 14.11
C GLU A 95 -17.40 -10.88 15.00
N THR A 96 -16.19 -10.65 14.49
CA THR A 96 -14.94 -10.76 15.25
C THR A 96 -14.27 -9.40 15.39
N VAL A 97 -14.17 -8.91 16.62
CA VAL A 97 -13.63 -7.58 16.93
C VAL A 97 -12.34 -7.73 17.72
N PHE A 98 -11.23 -7.26 17.16
CA PHE A 98 -9.96 -7.25 17.88
C PHE A 98 -9.87 -6.05 18.81
N VAL A 99 -9.47 -6.30 20.06
CA VAL A 99 -9.40 -5.30 21.10
C VAL A 99 -7.94 -4.99 21.43
N TYR A 100 -7.63 -3.69 21.51
CA TYR A 100 -6.29 -3.17 21.72
C TYR A 100 -6.22 -2.29 22.97
N ASP A 101 -5.04 -2.24 23.58
CA ASP A 101 -4.75 -1.33 24.70
C ASP A 101 -4.49 0.10 24.22
N SER A 102 -4.17 1.02 25.14
CA SER A 102 -3.89 2.41 24.81
C SER A 102 -2.66 2.59 23.90
N THR A 103 -1.70 1.67 23.95
CA THR A 103 -0.46 1.68 23.16
C THR A 103 -0.62 0.99 21.81
N GLY A 104 -1.76 0.33 21.56
CA GLY A 104 -2.04 -0.40 20.32
C GLY A 104 -1.66 -1.88 20.37
N LEU A 105 -1.31 -2.43 21.53
CA LEU A 105 -1.06 -3.87 21.69
C LEU A 105 -2.39 -4.63 21.71
N CYS A 106 -2.47 -5.75 21.00
CA CYS A 106 -3.63 -6.63 21.10
C CYS A 106 -3.75 -7.22 22.51
N ILE A 107 -4.96 -7.14 23.08
CA ILE A 107 -5.28 -7.65 24.42
C ILE A 107 -6.29 -8.78 24.40
N GLY A 108 -6.97 -8.98 23.28
CA GLY A 108 -7.92 -10.06 23.07
C GLY A 108 -8.84 -9.78 21.90
N ARG A 109 -9.92 -10.54 21.82
CA ARG A 109 -10.98 -10.35 20.82
C ARG A 109 -12.36 -10.55 21.42
N ILE A 110 -13.36 -9.94 20.81
CA ILE A 110 -14.77 -10.23 21.05
C ILE A 110 -15.23 -11.08 19.88
N GLU A 111 -15.82 -12.22 20.18
CA GLU A 111 -16.28 -13.20 19.21
C GLU A 111 -17.48 -13.91 19.83
N GLN A 112 -18.57 -14.12 19.06
CA GLN A 112 -19.81 -14.71 19.58
C GLN A 112 -20.33 -13.99 20.83
N ARG A 113 -20.25 -12.65 20.86
CA ARG A 113 -20.59 -11.80 22.02
C ARG A 113 -19.84 -12.13 23.30
N GLN A 114 -18.69 -12.80 23.20
CA GLN A 114 -17.88 -13.20 24.35
C GLN A 114 -16.51 -12.54 24.32
N TRP A 115 -16.10 -12.03 25.48
CA TRP A 115 -14.77 -11.47 25.66
C TRP A 115 -13.71 -12.57 25.81
N ARG A 116 -12.87 -12.73 24.79
CA ARG A 116 -11.72 -13.63 24.77
C ARG A 116 -10.47 -12.86 25.13
N TRP A 117 -10.11 -12.87 26.41
CA TRP A 117 -8.90 -12.21 26.90
C TRP A 117 -7.63 -13.03 26.62
N LYS A 118 -6.55 -12.40 26.11
CA LYS A 118 -5.35 -13.12 25.66
C LYS A 118 -4.62 -13.92 26.74
N TYR A 119 -4.69 -13.50 28.01
CA TYR A 119 -4.05 -14.23 29.10
C TYR A 119 -4.82 -15.47 29.54
N ARG A 120 -6.11 -15.57 29.17
CA ARG A 120 -6.93 -16.78 29.37
C ARG A 120 -6.99 -17.64 28.10
N PHE A 121 -6.99 -17.02 26.93
CA PHE A 121 -7.09 -17.69 25.63
C PHE A 121 -5.89 -17.30 24.76
N LYS A 122 -4.93 -18.21 24.61
CA LYS A 122 -3.66 -17.97 23.90
C LYS A 122 -3.84 -17.54 22.43
N ASN A 123 -4.95 -17.92 21.80
CA ASN A 123 -5.28 -17.62 20.41
C ASN A 123 -6.10 -16.33 20.23
N ALA A 124 -6.40 -15.59 21.30
CA ALA A 124 -7.28 -14.41 21.21
C ALA A 124 -6.74 -13.29 20.31
N CYS A 125 -5.42 -13.18 20.18
CA CYS A 125 -4.77 -12.20 19.31
C CYS A 125 -4.27 -12.79 17.98
N LYS A 126 -4.51 -14.08 17.73
CA LYS A 126 -4.11 -14.71 16.48
C LYS A 126 -4.88 -14.07 15.32
N ASN A 127 -4.17 -13.73 14.24
CA ASN A 127 -4.68 -13.06 13.04
C ASN A 127 -5.19 -11.62 13.28
N SER A 128 -4.82 -10.98 14.39
CA SER A 128 -5.08 -9.55 14.55
C SER A 128 -4.32 -8.78 13.47
N PRO A 129 -4.97 -7.88 12.70
CA PRO A 129 -4.34 -7.16 11.59
C PRO A 129 -3.17 -6.25 12.02
N LEU A 130 -3.10 -5.89 13.30
CA LEU A 130 -2.03 -5.10 13.88
C LEU A 130 -1.16 -5.91 14.86
N TYR A 131 -1.25 -7.24 14.82
CA TYR A 131 -0.38 -8.10 15.61
C TYR A 131 1.01 -8.12 14.99
N GLN A 132 1.86 -7.18 15.39
CA GLN A 132 3.31 -7.32 15.26
C GLN A 132 3.79 -8.12 16.45
N ASP A 133 4.27 -9.34 16.20
CA ASP A 133 4.98 -10.15 17.18
C ASP A 133 6.36 -9.54 17.42
N SER A 134 6.42 -8.39 18.10
CA SER A 134 7.67 -7.67 18.35
C SER A 134 8.44 -8.24 19.55
N ARG A 135 8.27 -9.53 19.85
CA ARG A 135 8.99 -10.24 20.90
C ARG A 135 9.71 -11.45 20.31
N ASN A 136 10.77 -11.16 19.55
CA ASN A 136 11.97 -12.01 19.51
C ASN A 136 13.04 -11.33 20.36
#